data_AF-A0AAF0M698-F1
#
_entry.id   AF-A0AAF0M698-F1
#
_cell.length_a   1.000
_cell.length_b   1.000
_cell.length_c   1.000
_cell.angle_alpha   90.00
_cell.angle_beta   90.00
_cell.angle_gamma   90.00
#
_symmetry.space_group_name_H-M   'P 1'
#
loop_
_entity.id
_entity.type
_entity.pdbx_description
1 polymer ?
#
loop_
_entity_poly.entity_id
_entity_poly.type
_entity_poly.pdbx_seq_one_letter_code
_entity_poly.pdbx_strand_id
1 'polypeptide(L)'
;MTDTDRLDQAETVPLDDHAADRAPTVPLDGTVHQGATKPMPEQHPTPDAGPPTAPSGWAATPTAGQASAPGQSPFAAGQPPFAAAGASGSGGGAGSGMTAGRFYREAWRRLPRDFGYMALTAVLLCTLYAAFPAALFGRGLRDLFNPFVLLMFFIALFVARWLGQFEKLRIGWADPRPIRPVDWTPRWQQNWWTRTGSAVANPHYWLYLLHAAVVYPLAALVTVGAGVLLAVGFAWPLAVGAAWSLGGVGGLYFPSWDTGFVGGVALLGLLSMAASVLLLPLWARGSVLAHYWIDFGLLGGFRAEQLEQRVAGLQASRAGAVTAEGQTLRQIERDLHDGPQQRLVRLRMDLAAAERAFDRDPEKAKQLIGEATEHAQDALDELRALSRGFAPPILLDRGLVAALEALVARTPIPVGLDVRLPEGLELATEIQRNVYFTVSELLTNTMKHAGASTAGVYLGLIVDASGLWYLTVSVTDDGRGGARPQEGHGLEGLTGRMRALDGELVVNSPEGGPTEVTARIPLGALNGVPVGRV
;
A
#
# COMPACT_ATOMS: atom_id res chain seq x y z
N MET A 1 -16.80 22.42 -38.88
CA MET A 1 -18.01 22.59 -38.06
C MET A 1 -17.54 22.93 -36.66
N THR A 2 -17.78 24.16 -36.26
CA THR A 2 -17.22 24.86 -35.09
C THR A 2 -17.97 24.54 -33.81
N ASP A 3 -17.31 24.89 -32.71
CA ASP A 3 -17.56 24.66 -31.29
C ASP A 3 -18.82 25.37 -30.72
N THR A 4 -19.95 25.30 -31.42
CA THR A 4 -21.20 26.01 -31.06
C THR A 4 -22.45 25.12 -31.01
N ASP A 5 -22.33 23.80 -31.14
CA ASP A 5 -23.47 22.88 -31.31
C ASP A 5 -23.76 21.98 -30.08
N ARG A 6 -23.31 22.36 -28.88
CA ARG A 6 -23.47 21.55 -27.65
C ARG A 6 -24.24 22.19 -26.50
N LEU A 7 -24.92 23.33 -26.72
CA LEU A 7 -25.64 24.05 -25.66
C LEU A 7 -27.18 23.93 -25.67
N ASP A 8 -27.77 23.07 -26.50
CA ASP A 8 -29.25 22.99 -26.65
C ASP A 8 -29.92 21.70 -26.13
N GLN A 9 -29.37 21.04 -25.11
CA GLN A 9 -30.08 19.92 -24.43
C GLN A 9 -30.12 20.02 -22.90
N ALA A 10 -30.23 21.24 -22.36
CA ALA A 10 -30.69 21.44 -20.99
C ALA A 10 -32.22 21.46 -20.96
N GLU A 11 -32.83 20.29 -21.12
CA GLU A 11 -34.26 20.09 -20.91
C GLU A 11 -34.54 20.04 -19.39
N THR A 12 -35.56 20.80 -19.00
CA THR A 12 -36.02 21.13 -17.66
C THR A 12 -36.27 19.91 -16.76
N VAL A 13 -35.62 19.89 -15.59
CA VAL A 13 -36.00 19.01 -14.47
C VAL A 13 -37.16 19.66 -13.70
N PRO A 14 -38.31 18.99 -13.51
CA PRO A 14 -39.38 19.51 -12.66
C PRO A 14 -38.98 19.37 -11.18
N LEU A 15 -39.18 20.44 -10.42
CA LEU A 15 -39.09 20.43 -8.95
C LEU A 15 -40.33 19.72 -8.40
N ASP A 16 -40.14 18.54 -7.79
CA ASP A 16 -41.16 17.87 -6.99
C ASP A 16 -41.29 18.54 -5.61
N ASP A 17 -42.45 19.14 -5.35
CA ASP A 17 -42.82 19.89 -4.13
C ASP A 17 -43.21 18.99 -2.92
N HIS A 18 -42.68 17.75 -2.82
CA HIS A 18 -43.13 16.79 -1.80
C HIS A 18 -42.02 16.06 -1.01
N ALA A 19 -40.96 16.78 -0.61
CA ALA A 19 -39.93 16.22 0.28
C ALA A 19 -39.54 17.15 1.45
N ALA A 20 -40.47 17.98 1.93
CA ALA A 20 -40.26 18.88 3.08
C ALA A 20 -40.88 18.39 4.40
N ASP A 21 -41.22 17.10 4.53
CA ASP A 21 -41.93 16.60 5.71
C ASP A 21 -41.29 15.30 6.24
N ARG A 22 -40.19 15.46 7.00
CA ARG A 22 -39.63 14.49 7.97
C ARG A 22 -38.39 15.09 8.66
N ALA A 23 -38.61 16.07 9.52
CA ALA A 23 -37.67 16.45 10.57
C ALA A 23 -38.28 16.07 11.93
N PRO A 24 -37.56 15.39 12.84
CA PRO A 24 -38.09 15.08 14.16
C PRO A 24 -38.14 16.35 15.02
N THR A 25 -39.34 16.73 15.44
CA THR A 25 -39.61 17.82 16.38
C THR A 25 -39.34 17.37 17.82
N VAL A 26 -38.55 18.15 18.56
CA VAL A 26 -38.36 18.01 20.01
C VAL A 26 -39.46 18.81 20.72
N PRO A 27 -40.25 18.23 21.63
CA PRO A 27 -41.20 19.00 22.42
C PRO A 27 -40.51 19.58 23.66
N LEU A 28 -40.61 20.89 23.81
CA LEU A 28 -40.42 21.60 25.07
C LEU A 28 -41.74 21.48 25.84
N ASP A 29 -41.72 20.85 27.01
CA ASP A 29 -42.76 21.08 28.01
C ASP A 29 -42.15 21.16 29.40
N GLY A 30 -42.48 22.25 30.08
CA GLY A 30 -42.04 22.54 31.43
C GLY A 30 -43.23 22.50 32.37
N THR A 31 -43.19 21.65 33.39
CA THR A 31 -43.98 21.83 34.61
C THR A 31 -43.20 21.36 35.82
N VAL A 32 -43.20 22.23 36.82
CA VAL A 32 -42.60 22.11 38.16
C VAL A 32 -43.54 21.30 39.06
N HIS A 33 -43.02 20.43 39.94
CA HIS A 33 -43.40 20.38 41.37
C HIS A 33 -42.48 19.49 42.23
N GLN A 34 -41.82 20.17 43.18
CA GLN A 34 -41.51 19.86 44.59
C GLN A 34 -41.61 18.43 45.14
N GLY A 35 -40.58 18.03 45.93
CA GLY A 35 -40.79 17.33 47.21
C GLY A 35 -39.73 16.31 47.67
N ALA A 36 -38.79 16.79 48.52
CA ALA A 36 -38.18 16.16 49.73
C ALA A 36 -37.63 14.70 49.68
N THR A 37 -36.44 14.33 50.18
CA THR A 37 -35.86 14.59 51.52
C THR A 37 -34.32 14.40 51.59
N LYS A 38 -33.69 15.14 52.52
CA LYS A 38 -32.30 15.17 53.07
C LYS A 38 -31.86 13.81 53.73
N PRO A 39 -30.65 13.62 54.32
CA PRO A 39 -29.50 14.54 54.47
C PRO A 39 -28.05 13.95 54.32
N MET A 40 -27.11 14.89 54.32
CA MET A 40 -25.65 14.79 54.50
C MET A 40 -25.24 14.49 55.96
N PRO A 41 -23.98 14.10 56.20
CA PRO A 41 -23.25 14.62 57.36
C PRO A 41 -21.91 15.28 57.00
N GLU A 42 -21.65 16.42 57.63
CA GLU A 42 -20.34 17.10 57.76
C GLU A 42 -19.50 16.48 58.89
N GLN A 43 -18.17 16.66 58.84
CA GLN A 43 -17.29 16.94 60.00
C GLN A 43 -15.84 17.30 59.55
N HIS A 44 -15.52 18.61 59.47
CA HIS A 44 -14.53 19.44 60.23
C HIS A 44 -13.14 18.89 60.75
N PRO A 45 -12.14 19.72 61.18
CA PRO A 45 -10.95 20.15 60.38
C PRO A 45 -9.53 20.04 61.06
N THR A 46 -8.44 20.19 60.26
CA THR A 46 -7.05 20.77 60.54
C THR A 46 -6.14 20.21 61.67
N PRO A 47 -4.84 20.58 61.82
CA PRO A 47 -3.77 21.08 60.89
C PRO A 47 -2.37 20.39 61.10
N ASP A 48 -1.35 20.91 60.38
CA ASP A 48 0.06 21.18 60.81
C ASP A 48 1.28 20.52 60.12
N ALA A 49 2.20 21.45 59.79
CA ALA A 49 3.67 21.39 59.82
C ALA A 49 4.52 20.69 58.73
N GLY A 50 5.18 21.51 57.90
CA GLY A 50 6.66 21.56 57.85
C GLY A 50 7.41 20.81 56.71
N PRO A 51 8.23 21.50 55.89
CA PRO A 51 9.15 20.92 54.89
C PRO A 51 10.61 20.88 55.44
N PRO A 52 11.69 20.79 54.63
CA PRO A 52 12.04 20.00 53.43
C PRO A 52 13.31 19.15 53.69
N THR A 53 13.85 18.41 52.70
CA THR A 53 15.31 18.33 52.41
C THR A 53 15.62 17.39 51.23
N ALA A 54 16.32 17.94 50.24
CA ALA A 54 17.19 17.23 49.30
C ALA A 54 18.63 17.25 49.89
N PRO A 55 19.73 16.97 49.15
CA PRO A 55 20.03 15.97 48.11
C PRO A 55 21.35 15.22 48.43
N SER A 56 21.70 14.20 47.65
CA SER A 56 23.10 13.82 47.27
C SER A 56 23.03 12.51 46.48
N GLY A 57 23.80 12.26 45.43
CA GLY A 57 24.99 12.93 44.96
C GLY A 57 26.13 11.93 44.87
N TRP A 58 26.51 11.63 43.62
CA TRP A 58 27.86 11.28 43.17
C TRP A 58 28.37 9.83 43.31
N ALA A 59 28.60 9.27 42.11
CA ALA A 59 29.85 8.66 41.64
C ALA A 59 30.34 7.35 42.26
N ALA A 60 30.46 6.33 41.40
CA ALA A 60 31.71 5.61 41.15
C ALA A 60 31.53 4.52 40.07
N THR A 61 32.17 4.71 38.92
CA THR A 61 32.80 3.62 38.15
C THR A 61 34.24 3.43 38.68
N PRO A 62 35.01 2.39 38.30
CA PRO A 62 34.69 1.16 37.58
C PRO A 62 35.29 -0.12 38.23
N THR A 63 34.82 -1.33 37.91
CA THR A 63 35.73 -2.49 37.83
C THR A 63 35.14 -3.61 36.97
N ALA A 64 35.97 -4.12 36.07
CA ALA A 64 35.70 -5.22 35.16
C ALA A 64 35.68 -6.56 35.89
N GLY A 65 34.87 -7.51 35.41
CA GLY A 65 35.00 -8.90 35.82
C GLY A 65 33.84 -9.83 35.45
N GLN A 66 34.09 -10.64 34.43
CA GLN A 66 33.62 -12.02 34.27
C GLN A 66 32.21 -12.29 33.70
N ALA A 67 32.29 -13.02 32.58
CA ALA A 67 31.24 -13.79 31.93
C ALA A 67 30.63 -14.85 32.86
N SER A 68 29.33 -15.11 32.69
CA SER A 68 28.68 -16.43 32.77
C SER A 68 27.20 -16.29 32.35
N ALA A 69 26.79 -17.00 31.29
CA ALA A 69 25.40 -17.38 31.01
C ALA A 69 24.95 -18.46 32.04
N PRO A 70 23.66 -18.85 32.23
CA PRO A 70 22.80 -19.45 31.18
C PRO A 70 21.25 -19.32 31.37
N GLY A 71 20.48 -19.87 30.40
CA GLY A 71 19.11 -20.42 30.63
C GLY A 71 17.94 -19.54 30.17
N GLN A 72 17.45 -19.67 28.92
CA GLN A 72 16.37 -20.56 28.44
C GLN A 72 14.91 -20.06 28.63
N SER A 73 14.33 -19.60 27.49
CA SER A 73 12.98 -19.89 26.91
C SER A 73 11.69 -19.56 27.71
N PRO A 74 10.48 -19.33 27.10
CA PRO A 74 9.96 -19.98 25.88
C PRO A 74 9.06 -19.12 24.93
N PHE A 75 8.52 -19.78 23.89
CA PHE A 75 7.55 -19.35 22.84
C PHE A 75 8.14 -18.66 21.60
N ALA A 76 7.73 -18.95 20.36
CA ALA A 76 7.17 -20.10 19.67
C ALA A 76 7.17 -19.71 18.18
N ALA A 77 7.67 -20.62 17.34
CA ALA A 77 7.61 -20.67 15.87
C ALA A 77 6.76 -19.61 15.11
N GLY A 78 7.44 -18.77 14.33
CA GLY A 78 6.88 -17.99 13.23
C GLY A 78 7.75 -18.17 11.97
N GLN A 79 7.10 -18.54 10.86
CA GLN A 79 7.69 -18.84 9.55
C GLN A 79 8.53 -17.69 8.97
N PRO A 80 9.54 -17.95 8.12
CA PRO A 80 10.23 -16.88 7.39
C PRO A 80 9.35 -16.34 6.25
N PRO A 81 9.22 -15.01 6.08
CA PRO A 81 8.53 -14.45 4.93
C PRO A 81 9.42 -14.45 3.68
N PHE A 82 8.77 -14.83 2.60
CA PHE A 82 9.13 -14.73 1.19
C PHE A 82 10.21 -13.68 0.82
N ALA A 83 11.31 -14.19 0.27
CA ALA A 83 12.30 -13.40 -0.46
C ALA A 83 11.68 -12.86 -1.77
N ALA A 84 11.27 -11.60 -1.74
CA ALA A 84 10.94 -10.83 -2.94
C ALA A 84 12.24 -10.33 -3.58
N ALA A 85 12.68 -11.01 -4.64
CA ALA A 85 13.70 -10.51 -5.55
C ALA A 85 13.14 -9.31 -6.32
N GLY A 86 13.41 -8.11 -5.82
CA GLY A 86 13.14 -6.85 -6.50
C GLY A 86 13.92 -6.76 -7.81
N ALA A 87 13.18 -6.58 -8.89
CA ALA A 87 13.70 -6.25 -10.21
C ALA A 87 14.37 -4.88 -10.17
N SER A 88 15.69 -4.85 -10.33
CA SER A 88 16.42 -3.66 -10.75
C SER A 88 16.36 -3.56 -12.26
N GLY A 89 15.47 -2.71 -12.75
CA GLY A 89 15.50 -2.20 -14.12
C GLY A 89 16.72 -1.31 -14.30
N SER A 90 17.81 -1.89 -14.81
CA SER A 90 18.88 -1.12 -15.45
C SER A 90 18.54 -1.00 -16.93
N GLY A 91 18.28 0.23 -17.36
CA GLY A 91 18.27 0.59 -18.77
C GLY A 91 19.67 0.39 -19.33
N GLY A 92 19.87 -0.75 -20.00
CA GLY A 92 21.07 -1.10 -20.71
C GLY A 92 20.71 -2.05 -21.84
N GLY A 93 20.39 -1.49 -23.00
CA GLY A 93 20.21 -2.25 -24.23
C GLY A 93 21.52 -2.94 -24.63
N ALA A 94 21.72 -4.15 -24.15
CA ALA A 94 22.59 -5.13 -24.75
C ALA A 94 21.85 -6.47 -24.66
N GLY A 95 21.21 -6.87 -25.76
CA GLY A 95 20.64 -8.20 -25.90
C GLY A 95 21.75 -9.23 -25.72
N SER A 96 21.97 -9.69 -24.48
CA SER A 96 22.73 -10.91 -24.25
C SER A 96 21.86 -12.06 -24.75
N GLY A 97 21.92 -12.28 -26.07
CA GLY A 97 21.25 -13.38 -26.73
C GLY A 97 21.55 -14.64 -25.93
N MET A 98 20.50 -15.25 -25.38
CA MET A 98 20.64 -16.45 -24.59
C MET A 98 21.23 -17.53 -25.51
N THR A 99 22.50 -17.86 -25.33
CA THR A 99 23.17 -18.89 -26.14
C THR A 99 22.40 -20.20 -26.00
N ALA A 100 22.26 -20.99 -27.08
CA ALA A 100 21.50 -22.25 -27.07
C ALA A 100 21.92 -23.19 -25.92
N GLY A 101 23.20 -23.25 -25.58
CA GLY A 101 23.71 -24.06 -24.45
C GLY A 101 23.24 -23.58 -23.07
N ARG A 102 23.09 -22.25 -22.86
CA ARG A 102 22.53 -21.71 -21.61
C ARG A 102 21.04 -22.01 -21.49
N PHE A 103 20.29 -21.90 -22.59
CA PHE A 103 18.87 -22.26 -22.63
C PHE A 103 18.66 -23.73 -22.28
N TYR A 104 19.43 -24.63 -22.90
CA TYR A 104 19.34 -26.06 -22.64
C TYR A 104 19.69 -26.42 -21.18
N ARG A 105 20.73 -25.81 -20.63
CA ARG A 105 21.12 -26.00 -19.22
C ARG A 105 20.02 -25.53 -18.26
N GLU A 106 19.38 -24.40 -18.55
CA GLU A 106 18.27 -23.88 -17.75
C GLU A 106 17.03 -24.78 -17.84
N ALA A 107 16.74 -25.35 -19.02
CA ALA A 107 15.66 -26.31 -19.19
C ALA A 107 15.85 -27.56 -18.30
N TRP A 108 17.08 -28.08 -18.19
CA TRP A 108 17.39 -29.16 -17.24
C TRP A 108 17.19 -28.77 -15.77
N ARG A 109 17.57 -27.55 -15.37
CA ARG A 109 17.39 -27.07 -13.99
C ARG A 109 15.90 -26.96 -13.63
N ARG A 110 15.05 -26.63 -14.59
CA ARG A 110 13.60 -26.46 -14.41
C ARG A 110 12.80 -27.74 -14.59
N LEU A 111 13.39 -28.78 -15.18
CA LEU A 111 12.74 -30.03 -15.51
C LEU A 111 11.88 -30.61 -14.37
N PRO A 112 12.30 -30.64 -13.09
CA PRO A 112 11.43 -31.19 -12.03
C PRO A 112 10.10 -30.43 -11.86
N ARG A 113 10.12 -29.11 -12.02
CA ARG A 113 8.92 -28.26 -11.93
C ARG A 113 8.05 -28.40 -13.17
N ASP A 114 8.67 -28.31 -14.35
CA ASP A 114 7.97 -28.42 -15.64
C ASP A 114 7.34 -29.82 -15.80
N PHE A 115 8.05 -30.86 -15.37
CA PHE A 115 7.55 -32.23 -15.33
C PHE A 115 6.42 -32.40 -14.31
N GLY A 116 6.53 -31.81 -13.11
CA GLY A 116 5.47 -31.84 -12.11
C GLY A 116 4.15 -31.23 -12.63
N TYR A 117 4.25 -30.10 -13.34
CA TYR A 117 3.11 -29.48 -14.02
C TYR A 117 2.52 -30.41 -15.09
N MET A 118 3.35 -30.99 -15.96
CA MET A 118 2.91 -31.92 -17.01
C MET A 118 2.31 -33.22 -16.46
N ALA A 119 2.86 -33.78 -15.38
CA ALA A 119 2.33 -34.96 -14.73
C ALA A 119 0.92 -34.71 -14.18
N LEU A 120 0.71 -33.54 -13.54
CA LEU A 120 -0.62 -33.14 -13.10
C LEU A 120 -1.58 -32.90 -14.28
N THR A 121 -1.10 -32.35 -15.40
CA THR A 121 -1.88 -32.23 -16.64
C THR A 121 -2.32 -33.59 -17.17
N ALA A 122 -1.45 -34.59 -17.15
CA ALA A 122 -1.80 -35.97 -17.53
C ALA A 122 -2.85 -36.59 -16.60
N VAL A 123 -2.71 -36.38 -15.29
CA VAL A 123 -3.72 -36.84 -14.30
C VAL A 123 -5.08 -36.18 -14.57
N LEU A 124 -5.12 -34.87 -14.81
CA LEU A 124 -6.37 -34.16 -15.10
C LEU A 124 -6.99 -34.62 -16.44
N LEU A 125 -6.17 -34.82 -17.48
CA LEU A 125 -6.63 -35.35 -18.76
C LEU A 125 -7.31 -36.72 -18.59
N CYS A 126 -6.68 -37.64 -17.85
CA CYS A 126 -7.22 -38.98 -17.62
C CYS A 126 -8.47 -38.97 -16.73
N THR A 127 -8.48 -38.17 -15.66
CA THR A 127 -9.56 -38.17 -14.67
C THR A 127 -10.74 -37.30 -15.09
N LEU A 128 -10.51 -36.01 -15.32
CA LEU A 128 -11.56 -35.01 -15.58
C LEU A 128 -12.09 -35.07 -17.01
N TYR A 129 -11.24 -35.40 -18.00
CA TYR A 129 -11.61 -35.31 -19.42
C TYR A 129 -11.85 -36.66 -20.10
N ALA A 130 -11.35 -37.77 -19.54
CA ALA A 130 -11.63 -39.12 -20.05
C ALA A 130 -12.56 -39.91 -19.13
N ALA A 131 -12.17 -40.17 -17.89
CA ALA A 131 -12.93 -41.04 -16.98
C ALA A 131 -14.28 -40.43 -16.57
N PHE A 132 -14.32 -39.15 -16.22
CA PHE A 132 -15.55 -38.49 -15.76
C PHE A 132 -16.63 -38.42 -16.86
N PRO A 133 -16.35 -37.97 -18.10
CA PRO A 133 -17.33 -38.00 -19.17
C PRO A 133 -17.76 -39.43 -19.55
N ALA A 134 -16.84 -40.40 -19.57
CA ALA A 134 -17.18 -41.79 -19.85
C ALA A 134 -18.15 -42.37 -18.80
N ALA A 135 -17.95 -42.03 -17.52
CA ALA A 135 -18.83 -42.45 -16.42
C ALA A 135 -20.21 -41.78 -16.48
N LEU A 136 -20.27 -40.50 -16.88
CA LEU A 136 -21.52 -39.73 -16.96
C LEU A 136 -22.35 -40.05 -18.20
N PHE A 137 -21.72 -40.09 -19.38
CA PHE A 137 -22.40 -40.21 -20.67
C PHE A 137 -22.44 -41.64 -21.22
N GLY A 138 -21.77 -42.59 -20.57
CA GLY A 138 -21.77 -44.01 -20.95
C GLY A 138 -23.15 -44.69 -20.88
N ARG A 139 -24.17 -44.02 -20.32
CA ARG A 139 -25.57 -44.50 -20.26
C ARG A 139 -26.46 -43.98 -21.40
N GLY A 140 -25.94 -43.16 -22.32
CA GLY A 140 -26.60 -42.74 -23.57
C GLY A 140 -27.00 -41.26 -23.63
N LEU A 141 -27.09 -40.72 -24.85
CA LEU A 141 -27.40 -39.30 -25.14
C LEU A 141 -28.84 -38.86 -24.79
N ARG A 142 -29.70 -39.75 -24.30
CA ARG A 142 -31.13 -39.47 -24.07
C ARG A 142 -31.40 -38.42 -22.99
N ASP A 143 -30.46 -38.18 -22.09
CA ASP A 143 -30.62 -37.21 -20.99
C ASP A 143 -30.23 -35.77 -21.39
N LEU A 144 -29.75 -35.55 -22.62
CA LEU A 144 -29.35 -34.22 -23.11
C LEU A 144 -30.54 -33.28 -23.41
N PHE A 145 -31.77 -33.80 -23.40
CA PHE A 145 -33.01 -33.02 -23.60
C PHE A 145 -33.76 -32.71 -22.29
N ASN A 146 -33.10 -32.91 -21.14
CA ASN A 146 -33.68 -32.65 -19.84
C ASN A 146 -33.75 -31.13 -19.55
N PRO A 147 -34.85 -30.57 -19.00
CA PRO A 147 -34.91 -29.16 -18.56
C PRO A 147 -33.76 -28.74 -17.63
N PHE A 148 -33.08 -29.69 -16.97
CA PHE A 148 -31.88 -29.43 -16.18
C PHE A 148 -30.62 -29.06 -16.99
N VAL A 149 -30.63 -29.20 -18.31
CA VAL A 149 -29.49 -28.86 -19.18
C VAL A 149 -29.16 -27.37 -19.11
N LEU A 150 -30.18 -26.51 -19.04
CA LEU A 150 -29.97 -25.07 -18.86
C LEU A 150 -29.31 -24.78 -17.51
N LEU A 151 -29.77 -25.42 -16.43
CA LEU A 151 -29.17 -25.28 -15.10
C LEU A 151 -27.72 -25.77 -15.08
N MET A 152 -27.45 -26.91 -15.71
CA MET A 152 -26.12 -27.50 -15.84
C MET A 152 -25.18 -26.59 -16.64
N PHE A 153 -25.69 -25.90 -17.66
CA PHE A 153 -24.94 -24.91 -18.42
C PHE A 153 -24.50 -23.71 -17.57
N PHE A 154 -25.40 -23.16 -16.74
CA PHE A 154 -25.03 -22.09 -15.80
C PHE A 154 -23.98 -22.57 -14.79
N ILE A 155 -24.13 -23.77 -14.24
CA ILE A 155 -23.13 -24.37 -13.35
C ILE A 155 -21.78 -24.51 -14.06
N ALA A 156 -21.78 -24.92 -15.34
CA ALA A 156 -20.56 -25.07 -16.12
C ALA A 156 -19.78 -23.75 -16.27
N LEU A 157 -20.44 -22.59 -16.39
CA LEU A 157 -19.75 -21.29 -16.42
C LEU A 157 -18.99 -21.00 -15.11
N PHE A 158 -19.60 -21.31 -13.95
CA PHE A 158 -18.93 -21.13 -12.65
C PHE A 158 -17.83 -22.17 -12.40
N VAL A 159 -18.05 -23.42 -12.80
CA VAL A 159 -17.05 -24.48 -12.72
C VAL A 159 -15.86 -24.16 -13.63
N ALA A 160 -16.11 -23.69 -14.85
CA ALA A 160 -15.06 -23.25 -15.78
C ALA A 160 -14.24 -22.09 -15.21
N ARG A 161 -14.90 -21.12 -14.56
CA ARG A 161 -14.20 -20.05 -13.82
C ARG A 161 -13.28 -20.64 -12.75
N TRP A 162 -13.77 -21.58 -11.95
CA TRP A 162 -12.97 -22.23 -10.90
C TRP A 162 -11.77 -22.99 -11.48
N LEU A 163 -11.99 -23.77 -12.54
CA LEU A 163 -10.93 -24.49 -13.26
C LEU A 163 -9.87 -23.55 -13.84
N GLY A 164 -10.26 -22.42 -14.43
CA GLY A 164 -9.30 -21.44 -14.94
C GLY A 164 -8.52 -20.71 -13.83
N GLN A 165 -9.10 -20.51 -12.64
CA GLN A 165 -8.35 -19.99 -11.49
C GLN A 165 -7.36 -21.03 -10.94
N PHE A 166 -7.79 -22.28 -10.87
CA PHE A 166 -6.91 -23.39 -10.54
C PHE A 166 -5.74 -23.50 -11.53
N GLU A 167 -5.99 -23.31 -12.83
CA GLU A 167 -4.95 -23.31 -13.84
C GLU A 167 -3.94 -22.18 -13.65
N LYS A 168 -4.40 -20.95 -13.38
CA LYS A 168 -3.52 -19.80 -13.08
C LYS A 168 -2.61 -20.07 -11.87
N LEU A 169 -3.13 -20.72 -10.83
CA LEU A 169 -2.35 -21.10 -9.66
C LEU A 169 -1.28 -22.13 -10.04
N ARG A 170 -1.70 -23.16 -10.77
CA ARG A 170 -0.86 -24.29 -11.18
C ARG A 170 0.26 -23.87 -12.12
N ILE A 171 -0.04 -23.02 -13.09
CA ILE A 171 0.96 -22.53 -14.04
C ILE A 171 1.92 -21.54 -13.37
N GLY A 172 1.46 -20.79 -12.36
CA GLY A 172 2.32 -19.93 -11.54
C GLY A 172 3.40 -20.69 -10.78
N TRP A 173 3.21 -22.00 -10.52
CA TRP A 173 4.25 -22.86 -9.93
C TRP A 173 5.34 -23.25 -10.94
N ALA A 174 5.00 -23.34 -12.23
CA ALA A 174 5.93 -23.73 -13.29
C ALA A 174 6.60 -22.52 -13.97
N ASP A 175 5.84 -21.46 -14.27
CA ASP A 175 6.32 -20.21 -14.85
C ASP A 175 5.85 -19.01 -14.01
N PRO A 176 6.77 -18.23 -13.40
CA PRO A 176 6.42 -17.13 -12.51
C PRO A 176 5.89 -15.89 -13.24
N ARG A 177 5.82 -15.90 -14.57
CA ARG A 177 5.30 -14.76 -15.32
C ARG A 177 3.82 -14.53 -14.97
N PRO A 178 3.44 -13.31 -14.52
CA PRO A 178 2.07 -13.06 -14.11
C PRO A 178 1.13 -13.09 -15.32
N ILE A 179 0.01 -13.78 -15.17
CA ILE A 179 -1.15 -13.64 -16.07
C ILE A 179 -1.96 -12.45 -15.58
N ARG A 180 -2.41 -11.59 -16.50
CA ARG A 180 -3.17 -10.38 -16.16
C ARG A 180 -4.40 -10.72 -15.31
N PRO A 181 -4.60 -10.08 -14.14
CA PRO A 181 -5.77 -10.31 -13.32
C PRO A 181 -7.03 -9.86 -14.08
N VAL A 182 -8.14 -10.54 -13.81
CA VAL A 182 -9.47 -10.19 -14.31
C VAL A 182 -10.25 -9.70 -13.11
N ASP A 183 -10.94 -8.57 -13.25
CA ASP A 183 -11.78 -8.03 -12.20
C ASP A 183 -13.07 -8.84 -12.09
N TRP A 184 -13.18 -9.60 -11.00
CA TRP A 184 -14.38 -10.38 -10.71
C TRP A 184 -15.28 -9.73 -9.66
N THR A 185 -15.09 -8.43 -9.37
CA THR A 185 -15.73 -7.71 -8.26
C THR A 185 -17.22 -8.00 -8.26
N PRO A 186 -17.72 -8.83 -7.32
CA PRO A 186 -19.12 -9.15 -7.27
C PRO A 186 -19.84 -7.88 -6.81
N ARG A 187 -20.85 -7.45 -7.55
CA ARG A 187 -21.78 -6.43 -7.06
C ARG A 187 -22.66 -7.10 -6.01
N TRP A 188 -22.13 -7.29 -4.80
CA TRP A 188 -22.78 -8.05 -3.71
C TRP A 188 -24.15 -7.50 -3.27
N GLN A 189 -24.49 -6.28 -3.70
CA GLN A 189 -25.82 -5.68 -3.54
C GLN A 189 -26.87 -6.20 -4.55
N GLN A 190 -26.49 -7.06 -5.50
CA GLN A 190 -27.38 -7.56 -6.56
C GLN A 190 -28.03 -8.90 -6.18
N ASN A 191 -29.33 -9.03 -6.50
CA ASN A 191 -30.09 -10.28 -6.34
C ASN A 191 -29.46 -11.43 -7.16
N TRP A 192 -29.72 -12.68 -6.76
CA TRP A 192 -29.10 -13.85 -7.37
C TRP A 192 -29.37 -13.97 -8.88
N TRP A 193 -30.56 -13.56 -9.34
CA TRP A 193 -30.94 -13.53 -10.76
C TRP A 193 -30.12 -12.53 -11.59
N THR A 194 -29.82 -11.35 -11.04
CA THR A 194 -28.98 -10.35 -11.72
C THR A 194 -27.51 -10.76 -11.68
N ARG A 195 -27.10 -11.54 -10.66
CA ARG A 195 -25.78 -12.16 -10.60
C ARG A 195 -25.57 -13.26 -11.64
N THR A 196 -26.55 -14.12 -11.88
CA THR A 196 -26.46 -15.15 -12.94
C THR A 196 -26.57 -14.53 -14.34
N GLY A 197 -27.44 -13.53 -14.52
CA GLY A 197 -27.53 -12.78 -15.77
C GLY A 197 -26.24 -12.02 -16.13
N SER A 198 -25.62 -11.35 -15.15
CA SER A 198 -24.34 -10.66 -15.37
C SER A 198 -23.17 -11.60 -15.65
N ALA A 199 -23.20 -12.84 -15.14
CA ALA A 199 -22.20 -13.85 -15.47
C ALA A 199 -22.26 -14.25 -16.96
N VAL A 200 -23.46 -14.40 -17.53
CA VAL A 200 -23.65 -14.70 -18.96
C VAL A 200 -23.30 -13.50 -19.83
N ALA A 201 -23.57 -12.28 -19.37
CA ALA A 201 -23.23 -11.06 -20.11
C ALA A 201 -21.72 -10.77 -20.12
N ASN A 202 -20.96 -11.30 -19.15
CA ASN A 202 -19.53 -11.04 -19.06
C ASN A 202 -18.72 -11.97 -20.00
N PRO A 203 -17.97 -11.43 -20.99
CA PRO A 203 -17.21 -12.23 -21.95
C PRO A 203 -16.18 -13.17 -21.32
N HIS A 204 -15.66 -12.86 -20.12
CA HIS A 204 -14.66 -13.68 -19.46
C HIS A 204 -15.19 -15.06 -19.05
N TYR A 205 -16.46 -15.17 -18.67
CA TYR A 205 -17.04 -16.48 -18.33
C TYR A 205 -17.06 -17.42 -19.55
N TRP A 206 -17.32 -16.86 -20.73
CA TRP A 206 -17.30 -17.61 -21.98
C TRP A 206 -15.88 -18.02 -22.39
N LEU A 207 -14.90 -17.12 -22.23
CA LEU A 207 -13.49 -17.45 -22.49
C LEU A 207 -12.96 -18.55 -21.56
N TYR A 208 -13.33 -18.50 -20.28
CA TYR A 208 -12.99 -19.55 -19.32
C TYR A 208 -13.70 -20.87 -19.66
N LEU A 209 -14.95 -20.83 -20.11
CA LEU A 209 -15.66 -22.03 -20.57
C LEU A 209 -15.02 -22.61 -21.83
N LEU A 210 -14.68 -21.78 -22.82
CA LEU A 210 -13.98 -22.20 -24.04
C LEU A 210 -12.63 -22.83 -23.70
N HIS A 211 -11.88 -22.20 -22.80
CA HIS A 211 -10.61 -22.73 -22.30
C HIS A 211 -10.81 -24.10 -21.66
N ALA A 212 -11.67 -24.21 -20.65
CA ALA A 212 -11.86 -25.43 -19.88
C ALA A 212 -12.47 -26.58 -20.71
N ALA A 213 -13.43 -26.29 -21.60
CA ALA A 213 -14.17 -27.32 -22.33
C ALA A 213 -13.47 -27.79 -23.61
N VAL A 214 -12.72 -26.91 -24.28
CA VAL A 214 -12.18 -27.19 -25.63
C VAL A 214 -10.66 -27.05 -25.67
N VAL A 215 -10.14 -25.88 -25.28
CA VAL A 215 -8.73 -25.57 -25.55
C VAL A 215 -7.80 -26.36 -24.63
N TYR A 216 -8.11 -26.45 -23.34
CA TYR A 216 -7.34 -27.18 -22.35
C TYR A 216 -7.21 -28.68 -22.69
N PRO A 217 -8.30 -29.46 -22.92
CA PRO A 217 -8.16 -30.88 -23.22
C PRO A 217 -7.40 -31.14 -24.52
N LEU A 218 -7.57 -30.29 -25.54
CA LEU A 218 -6.83 -30.40 -26.79
C LEU A 218 -5.32 -30.14 -26.58
N ALA A 219 -4.97 -29.06 -25.88
CA ALA A 219 -3.58 -28.74 -25.55
C ALA A 219 -2.95 -29.82 -24.66
N ALA A 220 -3.69 -30.32 -23.67
CA ALA A 220 -3.26 -31.42 -22.80
C ALA A 220 -3.02 -32.71 -23.59
N LEU A 221 -3.92 -33.08 -24.51
CA LEU A 221 -3.77 -34.27 -25.35
C LEU A 221 -2.49 -34.22 -26.19
N VAL A 222 -2.23 -33.08 -26.84
CA VAL A 222 -1.02 -32.90 -27.67
C VAL A 222 0.24 -32.93 -26.82
N THR A 223 0.27 -32.16 -25.73
CA THR A 223 1.46 -32.04 -24.87
C THR A 223 1.77 -33.32 -24.11
N VAL A 224 0.76 -33.96 -23.49
CA VAL A 224 0.92 -35.26 -22.80
C VAL A 224 1.24 -36.36 -23.79
N GLY A 225 0.57 -36.40 -24.95
CA GLY A 225 0.84 -37.37 -26.00
C GLY A 225 2.29 -37.33 -26.49
N ALA A 226 2.84 -36.13 -26.72
CA ALA A 226 4.25 -35.97 -27.05
C ALA A 226 5.18 -36.48 -25.92
N GLY A 227 4.82 -36.25 -24.65
CA GLY A 227 5.57 -36.79 -23.51
C GLY A 227 5.53 -38.32 -23.44
N VAL A 228 4.37 -38.92 -23.71
CA VAL A 228 4.21 -40.38 -23.80
C VAL A 228 5.06 -40.96 -24.93
N LEU A 229 5.12 -40.31 -26.09
CA LEU A 229 5.99 -40.73 -27.19
C LEU A 229 7.47 -40.71 -26.80
N LEU A 230 7.93 -39.69 -26.06
CA LEU A 230 9.29 -39.65 -25.54
C LEU A 230 9.54 -40.77 -24.52
N ALA A 231 8.58 -41.04 -23.63
CA ALA A 231 8.66 -42.12 -22.65
C ALA A 231 8.70 -43.50 -23.33
N VAL A 232 7.86 -43.74 -24.33
CA VAL A 232 7.89 -44.97 -25.15
C VAL A 232 9.22 -45.07 -25.89
N GLY A 233 9.69 -43.99 -26.51
CA GLY A 233 10.98 -43.89 -27.19
C GLY A 233 12.18 -44.25 -26.30
N PHE A 234 12.06 -44.00 -25.00
CA PHE A 234 13.07 -44.38 -24.00
C PHE A 234 12.88 -45.82 -23.49
N ALA A 235 11.64 -46.26 -23.28
CA ALA A 235 11.32 -47.52 -22.61
C ALA A 235 11.32 -48.74 -23.55
N TRP A 236 11.00 -48.58 -24.83
CA TRP A 236 10.90 -49.70 -25.77
C TRP A 236 12.21 -50.51 -25.93
N PRO A 237 13.42 -49.93 -25.96
CA PRO A 237 14.66 -50.71 -26.08
C PRO A 237 14.90 -51.54 -24.82
N LEU A 238 14.53 -51.01 -23.65
CA LEU A 238 14.59 -51.73 -22.37
C LEU A 238 13.61 -52.90 -22.35
N ALA A 239 12.39 -52.69 -22.84
CA ALA A 239 11.38 -53.74 -22.94
C ALA A 239 11.81 -54.86 -23.90
N VAL A 240 12.37 -54.52 -25.07
CA VAL A 240 12.90 -55.48 -26.04
C VAL A 240 14.10 -56.24 -25.45
N GLY A 241 15.04 -55.53 -24.80
CA GLY A 241 16.19 -56.14 -24.14
C GLY A 241 15.79 -57.09 -23.01
N ALA A 242 14.83 -56.68 -22.17
CA ALA A 242 14.31 -57.50 -21.08
C ALA A 242 13.55 -58.73 -21.60
N ALA A 243 12.73 -58.58 -22.64
CA ALA A 243 12.04 -59.70 -23.29
C ALA A 243 13.04 -60.71 -23.89
N TRP A 244 14.14 -60.22 -24.46
CA TRP A 244 15.22 -61.05 -24.97
C TRP A 244 15.94 -61.82 -23.85
N SER A 245 16.25 -61.15 -22.72
CA SER A 245 16.98 -61.77 -21.60
C SER A 245 16.14 -62.72 -20.76
N LEU A 246 14.86 -62.40 -20.52
CA LEU A 246 13.94 -63.22 -19.71
C LEU A 246 13.35 -64.38 -20.52
N GLY A 247 13.33 -64.24 -21.84
CA GLY A 247 12.61 -65.15 -22.71
C GLY A 247 13.21 -66.53 -22.82
N GLY A 248 14.54 -66.75 -22.80
CA GLY A 248 15.16 -68.03 -23.23
C GLY A 248 14.77 -68.49 -24.67
N VAL A 249 13.92 -67.69 -25.33
CA VAL A 249 13.10 -67.94 -26.53
C VAL A 249 13.40 -66.82 -27.55
N GLY A 250 14.46 -66.02 -27.33
CA GLY A 250 15.03 -65.16 -28.38
C GLY A 250 15.29 -65.94 -29.67
N GLY A 251 15.66 -67.22 -29.57
CA GLY A 251 15.78 -68.15 -30.70
C GLY A 251 14.48 -68.82 -31.17
N LEU A 252 13.35 -68.69 -30.47
CA LEU A 252 12.05 -69.32 -30.79
C LEU A 252 11.02 -68.33 -31.36
N TYR A 253 11.01 -67.06 -30.92
CA TYR A 253 10.21 -65.99 -31.54
C TYR A 253 10.97 -65.22 -32.64
N PHE A 254 12.31 -65.25 -32.61
CA PHE A 254 13.16 -64.59 -33.60
C PHE A 254 14.27 -65.52 -34.15
N PRO A 255 13.93 -66.69 -34.74
CA PRO A 255 14.91 -67.75 -35.07
C PRO A 255 15.87 -67.38 -36.20
N SER A 256 15.67 -66.24 -36.87
CA SER A 256 16.33 -65.87 -38.14
C SER A 256 16.92 -64.46 -38.14
N TRP A 257 17.06 -63.82 -36.98
CA TRP A 257 17.66 -62.49 -36.92
C TRP A 257 19.18 -62.63 -37.10
N ASP A 258 19.66 -62.30 -38.29
CA ASP A 258 21.07 -62.04 -38.55
C ASP A 258 21.62 -61.03 -37.52
N THR A 259 22.87 -61.25 -37.09
CA THR A 259 23.64 -60.33 -36.24
C THR A 259 23.56 -58.88 -36.72
N GLY A 260 23.53 -58.64 -38.03
CA GLY A 260 23.30 -57.33 -38.62
C GLY A 260 21.95 -56.69 -38.25
N PHE A 261 20.87 -57.46 -38.26
CA PHE A 261 19.53 -56.99 -37.89
C PHE A 261 19.43 -56.69 -36.40
N VAL A 262 19.99 -57.56 -35.53
CA VAL A 262 20.06 -57.33 -34.07
C VAL A 262 20.85 -56.04 -33.77
N GLY A 263 22.01 -55.87 -34.42
CA GLY A 263 22.82 -54.66 -34.31
C GLY A 263 22.06 -53.40 -34.75
N GLY A 264 21.29 -53.50 -35.83
CA GLY A 264 20.44 -52.41 -36.33
C GLY A 264 19.35 -52.00 -35.33
N VAL A 265 18.62 -52.96 -34.74
CA VAL A 265 17.59 -52.71 -33.72
C VAL A 265 18.21 -52.12 -32.44
N ALA A 266 19.37 -52.64 -32.01
CA ALA A 266 20.08 -52.11 -30.85
C ALA A 266 20.55 -50.67 -31.06
N LEU A 267 21.11 -50.35 -32.23
CA LEU A 267 21.51 -48.99 -32.59
C LEU A 267 20.30 -48.05 -32.63
N LEU A 268 19.20 -48.46 -33.27
CA LEU A 268 17.97 -47.68 -33.31
C LEU A 268 17.41 -47.44 -31.89
N GLY A 269 17.47 -48.45 -31.03
CA GLY A 269 17.09 -48.33 -29.62
C GLY A 269 17.92 -47.32 -28.85
N LEU A 270 19.25 -47.37 -29.00
CA LEU A 270 20.18 -46.42 -28.38
C LEU A 270 19.95 -45.00 -28.90
N LEU A 271 19.77 -44.81 -30.21
CA LEU A 271 19.48 -43.51 -30.81
C LEU A 271 18.14 -42.95 -30.31
N SER A 272 17.09 -43.78 -30.23
CA SER A 272 15.80 -43.41 -29.67
C SER A 272 15.92 -42.99 -28.20
N MET A 273 16.67 -43.73 -27.40
CA MET A 273 16.87 -43.45 -25.98
C MET A 273 17.64 -42.13 -25.78
N ALA A 274 18.71 -41.93 -26.56
CA ALA A 274 19.48 -40.68 -26.56
C ALA A 274 18.63 -39.48 -26.99
N ALA A 275 17.82 -39.64 -28.05
CA ALA A 275 16.90 -38.61 -28.50
C ALA A 275 15.84 -38.27 -27.44
N SER A 276 15.26 -39.28 -26.77
CA SER A 276 14.30 -39.05 -25.68
C SER A 276 14.91 -38.26 -24.53
N VAL A 277 16.12 -38.61 -24.08
CA VAL A 277 16.81 -37.87 -23.01
C VAL A 277 17.15 -36.44 -23.45
N LEU A 278 17.61 -36.26 -24.69
CA LEU A 278 17.96 -34.95 -25.22
C LEU A 278 16.74 -34.03 -25.34
N LEU A 279 15.62 -34.55 -25.81
CA LEU A 279 14.40 -33.79 -26.09
C LEU A 279 13.50 -33.58 -24.86
N LEU A 280 13.60 -34.41 -23.83
CA LEU A 280 12.78 -34.33 -22.61
C LEU A 280 12.70 -32.91 -21.99
N PRO A 281 13.83 -32.22 -21.68
CA PRO A 281 13.78 -30.88 -21.10
C PRO A 281 13.20 -29.84 -22.07
N LEU A 282 13.40 -30.01 -23.38
CA LEU A 282 12.85 -29.11 -24.40
C LEU A 282 11.34 -29.29 -24.55
N TRP A 283 10.86 -30.53 -24.53
CA TRP A 283 9.44 -30.85 -24.53
C TRP A 283 8.74 -30.32 -23.28
N ALA A 284 9.31 -30.56 -22.09
CA ALA A 284 8.70 -30.10 -20.84
C ALA A 284 8.57 -28.57 -20.83
N ARG A 285 9.66 -27.87 -21.18
CA ARG A 285 9.65 -26.40 -21.22
C ARG A 285 8.74 -25.84 -22.32
N GLY A 286 8.79 -26.44 -23.50
CA GLY A 286 7.94 -26.05 -24.64
C GLY A 286 6.45 -26.23 -24.33
N SER A 287 6.10 -27.33 -23.66
CA SER A 287 4.72 -27.62 -23.26
C SER A 287 4.22 -26.62 -22.21
N VAL A 288 4.98 -26.34 -21.15
CA VAL A 288 4.63 -25.32 -20.16
C VAL A 288 4.43 -23.95 -20.82
N LEU A 289 5.34 -23.56 -21.72
CA LEU A 289 5.22 -22.29 -22.44
C LEU A 289 3.99 -22.25 -23.37
N ALA A 290 3.65 -23.36 -24.02
CA ALA A 290 2.45 -23.45 -24.85
C ALA A 290 1.18 -23.22 -24.03
N HIS A 291 1.04 -23.91 -22.88
CA HIS A 291 -0.06 -23.68 -21.95
C HIS A 291 -0.06 -22.24 -21.41
N TYR A 292 1.11 -21.68 -21.09
CA TYR A 292 1.22 -20.28 -20.63
C TYR A 292 0.68 -19.27 -21.65
N TRP A 293 1.04 -19.40 -22.91
CA TRP A 293 0.58 -18.46 -23.94
C TRP A 293 -0.93 -18.61 -24.22
N ILE A 294 -1.46 -19.83 -24.15
CA ILE A 294 -2.89 -20.10 -24.22
C ILE A 294 -3.60 -19.40 -23.06
N ASP A 295 -3.13 -19.61 -21.83
CA ASP A 295 -3.72 -19.04 -20.62
C ASP A 295 -3.59 -17.52 -20.57
N PHE A 296 -2.46 -16.99 -21.02
CA PHE A 296 -2.24 -15.54 -21.11
C PHE A 296 -3.21 -14.87 -22.09
N GLY A 297 -3.55 -15.56 -23.18
CA GLY A 297 -4.49 -15.07 -24.20
C GLY A 297 -5.95 -15.19 -23.78
N LEU A 298 -6.35 -16.34 -23.21
CA LEU A 298 -7.76 -16.64 -22.92
C LEU A 298 -8.18 -16.28 -21.49
N LEU A 299 -7.30 -16.43 -20.51
CA LEU A 299 -7.62 -16.19 -19.10
C LEU A 299 -7.15 -14.81 -18.61
N GLY A 300 -6.38 -14.06 -19.40
CA GLY A 300 -5.92 -12.71 -19.04
C GLY A 300 -6.99 -11.63 -19.24
N GLY A 301 -6.98 -10.60 -18.38
CA GLY A 301 -7.86 -9.44 -18.53
C GLY A 301 -7.62 -8.66 -19.83
N PHE A 302 -8.67 -8.00 -20.35
CA PHE A 302 -8.60 -7.21 -21.57
C PHE A 302 -7.69 -5.99 -21.37
N ARG A 303 -7.01 -5.55 -22.45
CA ARG A 303 -6.19 -4.32 -22.39
C ARG A 303 -7.02 -3.06 -22.11
N ALA A 304 -8.29 -3.06 -22.54
CA ALA A 304 -9.21 -1.95 -22.34
C ALA A 304 -9.51 -1.72 -20.84
N GLU A 305 -9.73 -2.77 -20.07
CA GLU A 305 -10.01 -2.68 -18.63
C GLU A 305 -8.84 -2.07 -17.84
N GLN A 306 -7.60 -2.44 -18.20
CA GLN A 306 -6.41 -1.81 -17.61
C GLN A 306 -6.31 -0.33 -17.94
N LEU A 307 -6.74 0.07 -19.13
CA LEU A 307 -6.75 1.47 -19.52
C LEU A 307 -7.82 2.24 -18.76
N GLU A 308 -9.02 1.68 -18.63
CA GLU A 308 -10.12 2.26 -17.85
C GLU A 308 -9.75 2.43 -16.38
N GLN A 309 -9.15 1.40 -15.75
CA GLN A 309 -8.66 1.51 -14.37
C GLN A 309 -7.59 2.59 -14.20
N ARG A 310 -6.66 2.71 -15.17
CA ARG A 310 -5.65 3.78 -15.14
C ARG A 310 -6.28 5.15 -15.29
N VAL A 311 -7.24 5.31 -16.21
CA VAL A 311 -7.96 6.56 -16.41
C VAL A 311 -8.76 6.92 -15.15
N ALA A 312 -9.47 5.97 -14.55
CA ALA A 312 -10.20 6.16 -13.30
C ALA A 312 -9.27 6.55 -12.15
N GLY A 313 -8.11 5.90 -12.03
CA GLY A 313 -7.08 6.26 -11.04
C GLY A 313 -6.53 7.67 -11.23
N LEU A 314 -6.27 8.07 -12.49
CA LEU A 314 -5.85 9.44 -12.81
C LEU A 314 -6.94 10.47 -12.52
N GLN A 315 -8.20 10.17 -12.81
CA GLN A 315 -9.34 11.04 -12.53
C GLN A 315 -9.55 11.20 -11.02
N ALA A 316 -9.46 10.13 -10.24
CA ALA A 316 -9.56 10.17 -8.78
C ALA A 316 -8.41 10.98 -8.16
N SER A 317 -7.18 10.80 -8.64
CA SER A 317 -6.02 11.60 -8.21
C SER A 317 -6.22 13.10 -8.53
N ARG A 318 -6.70 13.42 -9.73
CA ARG A 318 -6.98 14.81 -10.12
C ARG A 318 -8.11 15.44 -9.29
N ALA A 319 -9.17 14.68 -9.00
CA ALA A 319 -10.24 15.15 -8.12
C ALA A 319 -9.73 15.43 -6.71
N GLY A 320 -8.91 14.54 -6.15
CA GLY A 320 -8.26 14.74 -4.85
C GLY A 320 -7.36 15.98 -4.80
N ALA A 321 -6.58 16.22 -5.86
CA ALA A 321 -5.72 17.40 -5.96
C ALA A 321 -6.54 18.71 -5.98
N VAL A 322 -7.62 18.77 -6.75
CA VAL A 322 -8.50 19.95 -6.84
C VAL A 322 -9.20 20.22 -5.50
N THR A 323 -9.62 19.17 -4.78
CA THR A 323 -10.24 19.35 -3.45
C THR A 323 -9.25 19.86 -2.41
N ALA A 324 -7.99 19.39 -2.45
CA ALA A 324 -6.94 19.86 -1.56
C ALA A 324 -6.56 21.33 -1.84
N GLU A 325 -6.52 21.73 -3.11
CA GLU A 325 -6.29 23.12 -3.52
C GLU A 325 -7.44 24.04 -3.03
N GLY A 326 -8.70 23.61 -3.20
CA GLY A 326 -9.85 24.37 -2.74
C GLY A 326 -9.93 24.55 -1.23
N GLN A 327 -9.47 23.57 -0.45
CA GLN A 327 -9.35 23.70 1.01
C GLN A 327 -8.24 24.67 1.41
N THR A 328 -7.10 24.63 0.71
CA THR A 328 -5.98 25.54 0.94
C THR A 328 -6.38 26.99 0.67
N LEU A 329 -7.11 27.25 -0.42
CA LEU A 329 -7.60 28.59 -0.74
C LEU A 329 -8.57 29.14 0.32
N ARG A 330 -9.52 28.33 0.81
CA ARG A 330 -10.44 28.75 1.88
C ARG A 330 -9.74 29.00 3.20
N GLN A 331 -8.65 28.29 3.46
CA GLN A 331 -7.83 28.52 4.64
C GLN A 331 -7.02 29.82 4.52
N ILE A 332 -6.43 30.10 3.34
CA ILE A 332 -5.79 31.40 3.05
C ILE A 332 -6.78 32.54 3.23
N GLU A 333 -7.99 32.38 2.69
CA GLU A 333 -9.06 33.37 2.82
C GLU A 333 -9.39 33.64 4.29
N ARG A 334 -9.58 32.59 5.10
CA ARG A 334 -9.89 32.71 6.53
C ARG A 334 -8.73 33.33 7.33
N ASP A 335 -7.50 32.89 7.10
CA ASP A 335 -6.31 33.40 7.81
C ASP A 335 -6.05 34.88 7.46
N LEU A 336 -6.32 35.28 6.21
CA LEU A 336 -6.23 36.67 5.76
C LEU A 336 -7.38 37.54 6.31
N HIS A 337 -8.58 36.95 6.48
CA HIS A 337 -9.74 37.67 6.96
C HIS A 337 -9.76 37.84 8.48
N ASP A 338 -9.31 36.84 9.24
CA ASP A 338 -9.40 36.85 10.70
C ASP A 338 -8.19 37.53 11.38
N GLY A 339 -6.96 37.35 10.86
CA GLY A 339 -5.75 37.90 11.51
C GLY A 339 -5.50 39.38 11.22
N PRO A 340 -5.15 39.73 9.97
CA PRO A 340 -4.82 41.11 9.58
C PRO A 340 -5.95 42.12 9.82
N GLN A 341 -7.22 41.76 9.58
CA GLN A 341 -8.34 42.70 9.78
C GLN A 341 -8.54 43.05 11.26
N GLN A 342 -8.47 42.08 12.18
CA GLN A 342 -8.62 42.34 13.61
C GLN A 342 -7.50 43.24 14.15
N ARG A 343 -6.26 43.03 13.68
CA ARG A 343 -5.11 43.88 14.04
C ARG A 343 -5.20 45.29 13.46
N LEU A 344 -5.68 45.46 12.23
CA LEU A 344 -5.93 46.78 11.63
C LEU A 344 -7.01 47.56 12.39
N VAL A 345 -8.05 46.89 12.89
CA VAL A 345 -9.07 47.51 13.74
C VAL A 345 -8.46 47.99 15.07
N ARG A 346 -7.62 47.17 15.70
CA ARG A 346 -6.92 47.53 16.94
C ARG A 346 -5.97 48.71 16.75
N LEU A 347 -5.17 48.68 15.68
CA LEU A 347 -4.29 49.79 15.30
C LEU A 347 -5.05 51.12 15.16
N ARG A 348 -6.24 51.07 14.53
CA ARG A 348 -7.11 52.26 14.40
C ARG A 348 -7.61 52.76 15.75
N MET A 349 -7.90 51.86 16.69
CA MET A 349 -8.33 52.22 18.05
C MET A 349 -7.20 52.86 18.85
N ASP A 350 -5.97 52.31 18.75
CA ASP A 350 -4.79 52.80 19.47
C ASP A 350 -4.36 54.18 18.97
N LEU A 351 -4.37 54.41 17.65
CA LEU A 351 -4.15 55.73 17.05
C LEU A 351 -5.21 56.76 17.48
N ALA A 352 -6.48 56.38 17.50
CA ALA A 352 -7.56 57.28 17.95
C ALA A 352 -7.48 57.58 19.47
N ALA A 353 -6.93 56.67 20.27
CA ALA A 353 -6.67 56.90 21.69
C ALA A 353 -5.48 57.83 21.90
N ALA A 354 -4.41 57.68 21.10
CA ALA A 354 -3.26 58.57 21.12
C ALA A 354 -3.65 60.01 20.71
N GLU A 355 -4.46 60.17 19.68
CA GLU A 355 -4.94 61.48 19.20
C GLU A 355 -5.74 62.22 20.28
N ARG A 356 -6.58 61.50 21.04
CA ARG A 356 -7.32 62.07 22.18
C ARG A 356 -6.44 62.39 23.40
N ALA A 357 -5.32 61.70 23.56
CA ALA A 357 -4.39 61.92 24.65
C ALA A 357 -3.39 63.05 24.36
N PHE A 358 -3.20 63.43 23.09
CA PHE A 358 -2.15 64.33 22.63
C PHE A 358 -2.09 65.68 23.37
N ASP A 359 -3.26 66.30 23.60
CA ASP A 359 -3.35 67.61 24.28
C ASP A 359 -3.37 67.51 25.82
N ARG A 360 -3.66 66.32 26.38
CA ARG A 360 -3.90 66.12 27.82
C ARG A 360 -2.77 65.41 28.54
N ASP A 361 -2.14 64.44 27.88
CA ASP A 361 -1.06 63.61 28.41
C ASP A 361 -0.12 63.20 27.26
N PRO A 362 0.84 64.08 26.92
CA PRO A 362 1.73 63.89 25.77
C PRO A 362 2.61 62.64 25.88
N GLU A 363 3.01 62.24 27.10
CA GLU A 363 3.82 61.04 27.30
C GLU A 363 3.00 59.77 27.05
N LYS A 364 1.74 59.73 27.50
CA LYS A 364 0.84 58.62 27.20
C LYS A 364 0.48 58.52 25.73
N ALA A 365 0.31 59.66 25.05
CA ALA A 365 0.11 59.70 23.60
C ALA A 365 1.32 59.13 22.85
N LYS A 366 2.55 59.48 23.28
CA LYS A 366 3.79 58.98 22.69
C LYS A 366 3.95 57.46 22.87
N GLN A 367 3.53 56.93 24.02
CA GLN A 367 3.55 55.50 24.31
C GLN A 367 2.55 54.72 23.42
N LEU A 368 1.32 55.21 23.28
CA LEU A 368 0.29 54.62 22.41
C LEU A 368 0.68 54.65 20.93
N ILE A 369 1.38 55.69 20.48
CA ILE A 369 1.94 55.76 19.11
C ILE A 369 3.04 54.71 18.93
N GLY A 370 3.89 54.48 19.94
CA GLY A 370 4.89 53.42 19.93
C GLY A 370 4.27 52.04 19.77
N GLU A 371 3.28 51.71 20.59
CA GLU A 371 2.53 50.44 20.55
C GLU A 371 1.80 50.25 19.20
N ALA A 372 1.16 51.30 18.69
CA ALA A 372 0.56 51.29 17.36
C ALA A 372 1.58 51.03 16.25
N THR A 373 2.78 51.60 16.35
CA THR A 373 3.84 51.41 15.35
C THR A 373 4.35 49.97 15.35
N GLU A 374 4.56 49.37 16.53
CA GLU A 374 4.91 47.95 16.68
C GLU A 374 3.82 47.03 16.11
N HIS A 375 2.55 47.27 16.45
CA HIS A 375 1.43 46.50 15.91
C HIS A 375 1.29 46.60 14.38
N ALA A 376 1.62 47.75 13.79
CA ALA A 376 1.66 47.92 12.33
C ALA A 376 2.82 47.16 11.68
N GLN A 377 4.00 47.13 12.32
CA GLN A 377 5.15 46.35 11.87
C GLN A 377 4.83 44.85 11.86
N ASP A 378 4.28 44.33 12.95
CA ASP A 378 3.91 42.91 13.09
C ASP A 378 2.89 42.48 12.04
N ALA A 379 1.87 43.31 11.78
CA ALA A 379 0.85 43.04 10.77
C ALA A 379 1.44 43.01 9.34
N LEU A 380 2.40 43.90 9.04
CA LEU A 380 3.09 43.91 7.75
C LEU A 380 3.97 42.68 7.57
N ASP A 381 4.63 42.21 8.63
CA ASP A 381 5.48 41.03 8.57
C ASP A 381 4.66 39.73 8.43
N GLU A 382 3.49 39.66 9.07
CA GLU A 382 2.52 38.58 8.91
C GLU A 382 1.93 38.54 7.48
N LEU A 383 1.52 39.70 6.92
CA LEU A 383 1.09 39.82 5.53
C LEU A 383 2.20 39.47 4.53
N ARG A 384 3.45 39.86 4.80
CA ARG A 384 4.61 39.51 3.97
C ARG A 384 4.96 38.03 4.04
N ALA A 385 4.70 37.35 5.17
CA ALA A 385 4.86 35.91 5.31
C ALA A 385 3.77 35.16 4.53
N LEU A 386 2.52 35.65 4.55
CA LEU A 386 1.42 35.12 3.74
C LEU A 386 1.68 35.31 2.23
N SER A 387 2.11 36.50 1.80
CA SER A 387 2.36 36.84 0.39
C SER A 387 3.53 36.08 -0.25
N ARG A 388 4.53 35.65 0.53
CA ARG A 388 5.70 34.88 0.04
C ARG A 388 5.51 33.36 0.15
N GLY A 389 4.29 32.92 0.39
CA GLY A 389 3.96 31.51 0.56
C GLY A 389 4.37 31.04 1.95
N PHE A 390 3.60 31.44 2.97
CA PHE A 390 3.59 31.02 4.37
C PHE A 390 4.93 30.90 5.14
N ALA A 391 6.12 30.87 4.56
CA ALA A 391 7.37 30.72 5.31
C ALA A 391 7.78 32.05 6.00
N PRO A 392 8.12 32.04 7.30
CA PRO A 392 8.71 33.21 7.96
C PRO A 392 10.00 33.66 7.26
N PRO A 393 10.33 34.97 7.20
CA PRO A 393 11.54 35.46 6.55
C PRO A 393 12.83 34.80 7.04
N ILE A 394 12.92 34.53 8.35
CA ILE A 394 14.08 33.85 8.96
C ILE A 394 14.30 32.43 8.41
N LEU A 395 13.24 31.72 8.01
CA LEU A 395 13.34 30.40 7.40
C LEU A 395 13.97 30.49 5.99
N LEU A 396 13.65 31.55 5.26
CA LEU A 396 14.18 31.78 3.91
C LEU A 396 15.63 32.27 3.95
N ASP A 397 15.96 33.14 4.90
CA ASP A 397 17.26 33.81 4.95
C ASP A 397 18.33 33.01 5.72
N ARG A 398 17.92 32.22 6.72
CA ARG A 398 18.83 31.51 7.64
C ARG A 398 18.56 30.01 7.81
N GLY A 399 17.56 29.48 7.09
CA GLY A 399 17.24 28.05 7.06
C GLY A 399 16.48 27.55 8.29
N LEU A 400 16.14 26.24 8.26
CA LEU A 400 15.26 25.59 9.23
C LEU A 400 15.74 25.69 10.68
N VAL A 401 17.03 25.45 10.95
CA VAL A 401 17.55 25.40 12.33
C VAL A 401 17.39 26.75 13.02
N ALA A 402 17.85 27.83 12.39
CA ALA A 402 17.71 29.19 12.94
C ALA A 402 16.23 29.61 13.11
N ALA A 403 15.34 29.15 12.22
CA ALA A 403 13.92 29.40 12.34
C ALA A 403 13.30 28.66 13.55
N LEU A 404 13.70 27.41 13.80
CA LEU A 404 13.24 26.64 14.97
C LEU A 404 13.80 27.18 16.29
N GLU A 405 15.06 27.63 16.32
CA GLU A 405 15.64 28.30 17.49
C GLU A 405 14.84 29.54 17.86
N ALA A 406 14.52 30.37 16.87
CA ALA A 406 13.73 31.59 17.08
C ALA A 406 12.28 31.27 17.51
N LEU A 407 11.71 30.18 17.01
CA LEU A 407 10.38 29.70 17.43
C LEU A 407 10.39 29.24 18.90
N VAL A 408 11.36 28.41 19.26
CA VAL A 408 11.55 27.90 20.63
C VAL A 408 11.78 29.04 21.62
N ALA A 409 12.63 30.02 21.29
CA ALA A 409 12.92 31.16 22.16
C ALA A 409 11.70 32.06 22.45
N ARG A 410 10.67 32.03 21.60
CA ARG A 410 9.43 32.79 21.78
C ARG A 410 8.33 31.99 22.47
N THR A 411 8.58 30.72 22.78
CA THR A 411 7.58 29.87 23.45
C THR A 411 7.56 30.20 24.95
N PRO A 412 6.39 30.41 25.59
CA PRO A 412 6.27 30.81 27.00
C PRO A 412 6.74 29.76 28.02
N ILE A 413 6.75 28.47 27.64
CA ILE A 413 7.29 27.38 28.46
C ILE A 413 8.72 27.04 28.01
N PRO A 414 9.59 26.53 28.91
CA PRO A 414 10.90 26.04 28.52
C PRO A 414 10.78 24.93 27.46
N VAL A 415 11.41 25.15 26.31
CA VAL A 415 11.48 24.15 25.23
C VAL A 415 12.94 23.82 24.94
N GLY A 416 13.31 22.55 25.05
CA GLY A 416 14.62 22.05 24.62
C GLY A 416 14.64 21.79 23.11
N LEU A 417 15.69 22.20 22.42
CA LEU A 417 15.91 21.92 20.99
C LEU A 417 17.17 21.06 20.82
N ASP A 418 17.00 19.80 20.39
CA ASP A 418 18.10 18.89 20.02
C ASP A 418 18.13 18.72 18.49
N VAL A 419 19.20 19.22 17.86
CA VAL A 419 19.40 19.15 16.40
C VAL A 419 20.60 18.27 16.10
N ARG A 420 20.34 17.14 15.45
CA ARG A 420 21.32 16.15 14.99
C ARG A 420 21.32 16.03 13.47
N LEU A 421 21.56 17.16 12.81
CA LEU A 421 21.75 17.22 11.37
C LEU A 421 23.24 17.41 11.03
N PRO A 422 23.76 16.78 9.96
CA PRO A 422 25.10 17.05 9.45
C PRO A 422 25.28 18.53 9.10
N GLU A 423 26.46 19.08 9.36
CA GLU A 423 26.82 20.44 8.91
C GLU A 423 26.77 20.51 7.38
N GLY A 424 26.11 21.54 6.83
CA GLY A 424 25.99 21.76 5.39
C GLY A 424 24.90 20.95 4.68
N LEU A 425 24.02 20.24 5.41
CA LEU A 425 22.86 19.59 4.80
C LEU A 425 21.86 20.63 4.25
N GLU A 426 21.65 20.62 2.93
CA GLU A 426 20.63 21.45 2.28
C GLU A 426 19.31 20.68 2.12
N LEU A 427 18.29 21.08 2.88
CA LEU A 427 16.94 20.55 2.74
C LEU A 427 16.17 21.31 1.66
N ALA A 428 15.33 20.63 0.88
CA ALA A 428 14.43 21.30 -0.05
C ALA A 428 13.53 22.31 0.70
N THR A 429 13.29 23.49 0.12
CA THR A 429 12.50 24.57 0.74
C THR A 429 11.12 24.10 1.20
N GLU A 430 10.49 23.20 0.44
CA GLU A 430 9.20 22.61 0.78
C GLU A 430 9.25 21.74 2.05
N ILE A 431 10.31 20.95 2.22
CA ILE A 431 10.53 20.15 3.44
C ILE A 431 10.77 21.08 4.63
N GLN A 432 11.67 22.06 4.48
CA GLN A 432 11.95 23.04 5.54
C GLN A 432 10.69 23.74 6.03
N ARG A 433 9.85 24.20 5.10
CA ARG A 433 8.58 24.87 5.40
C ARG A 433 7.60 23.95 6.12
N ASN A 434 7.39 22.74 5.63
CA ASN A 434 6.48 21.80 6.26
C ASN A 434 6.93 21.39 7.67
N VAL A 435 8.23 21.18 7.87
CA VAL A 435 8.79 20.86 9.20
C VAL A 435 8.58 22.03 10.16
N TYR A 436 8.92 23.26 9.75
CA TYR A 436 8.72 24.45 10.59
C TYR A 436 7.26 24.58 11.04
N PHE A 437 6.32 24.42 10.11
CA PHE A 437 4.89 24.53 10.42
C PHE A 437 4.37 23.41 11.31
N THR A 438 4.83 22.18 11.09
CA THR A 438 4.49 21.06 11.96
C THR A 438 4.97 21.33 13.38
N VAL A 439 6.21 21.78 13.58
CA VAL A 439 6.72 22.10 14.92
C VAL A 439 5.95 23.27 15.54
N SER A 440 5.69 24.35 14.79
CA SER A 440 4.93 25.51 15.29
C SER A 440 3.52 25.15 15.74
N GLU A 441 2.82 24.32 14.97
CA GLU A 441 1.46 23.89 15.30
C GLU A 441 1.46 22.96 16.51
N LEU A 442 2.43 22.04 16.60
CA LEU A 442 2.56 21.13 17.73
C LEU A 442 2.88 21.88 19.03
N LEU A 443 3.82 22.82 19.02
CA LEU A 443 4.08 23.68 20.18
C LEU A 443 2.88 24.54 20.56
N THR A 444 2.11 25.01 19.58
CA THR A 444 0.85 25.73 19.83
C THR A 444 -0.18 24.84 20.52
N ASN A 445 -0.30 23.59 20.09
CA ASN A 445 -1.18 22.61 20.74
C ASN A 445 -0.73 22.30 22.16
N THR A 446 0.58 22.16 22.40
CA THR A 446 1.13 21.99 23.75
C THR A 446 0.72 23.15 24.66
N MET A 447 0.89 24.40 24.22
CA MET A 447 0.51 25.59 24.99
C MET A 447 -1.00 25.69 25.28
N LYS A 448 -1.84 25.38 24.29
CA LYS A 448 -3.29 25.55 24.41
C LYS A 448 -3.99 24.40 25.13
N HIS A 449 -3.46 23.19 25.03
CA HIS A 449 -4.21 21.98 25.35
C HIS A 449 -3.52 21.07 26.35
N ALA A 450 -2.19 21.01 26.39
CA ALA A 450 -1.47 20.00 27.17
C ALA A 450 -1.39 20.35 28.67
N GLY A 451 -1.38 21.63 29.04
CA GLY A 451 -1.07 22.04 30.42
C GLY A 451 0.35 21.66 30.84
N ALA A 452 1.24 21.55 29.86
CA ALA A 452 2.63 21.15 30.01
C ALA A 452 3.45 22.24 30.73
N SER A 453 4.44 21.81 31.50
CA SER A 453 5.44 22.67 32.14
C SER A 453 6.72 22.78 31.31
N THR A 454 6.99 21.77 30.46
CA THR A 454 8.16 21.72 29.58
C THR A 454 7.84 21.01 28.27
N ALA A 455 8.60 21.32 27.21
CA ALA A 455 8.52 20.61 25.94
C ALA A 455 9.91 20.34 25.34
N GLY A 456 9.97 19.42 24.39
CA GLY A 456 11.17 19.07 23.64
C GLY A 456 10.89 19.06 22.13
N VAL A 457 11.88 19.51 21.36
CA VAL A 457 11.90 19.38 19.90
C VAL A 457 13.18 18.66 19.52
N TYR A 458 13.03 17.55 18.81
CA TYR A 458 14.13 16.78 18.23
C TYR A 458 14.07 16.88 16.71
N LEU A 459 15.22 17.11 16.08
CA LEU A 459 15.40 17.09 14.63
C LEU A 459 16.64 16.27 14.28
N GLY A 460 16.48 15.18 13.54
CA GLY A 460 17.63 14.34 13.17
C GLY A 460 17.38 13.44 11.97
N LEU A 461 18.43 12.78 11.51
CA LEU A 461 18.37 11.83 10.40
C LEU A 461 18.41 10.39 10.90
N ILE A 462 17.56 9.53 10.34
CA ILE A 462 17.60 8.08 10.56
C ILE A 462 17.67 7.36 9.22
N VAL A 463 18.30 6.19 9.18
CA VAL A 463 18.33 5.31 8.01
C VAL A 463 17.47 4.09 8.30
N ASP A 464 16.58 3.76 7.38
CA ASP A 464 15.78 2.54 7.51
C ASP A 464 16.56 1.29 7.04
N ALA A 465 15.94 0.11 7.18
CA ALA A 465 16.55 -1.13 6.72
C ALA A 465 16.74 -1.21 5.19
N SER A 466 16.07 -0.34 4.42
CA SER A 466 16.20 -0.26 2.96
C SER A 466 17.34 0.66 2.50
N GLY A 467 17.96 1.41 3.43
CA GLY A 467 19.02 2.37 3.14
C GLY A 467 18.49 3.75 2.75
N LEU A 468 17.19 4.01 2.89
CA LEU A 468 16.58 5.31 2.67
C LEU A 468 16.74 6.17 3.93
N TRP A 469 17.11 7.43 3.71
CA TRP A 469 17.25 8.40 4.79
C TRP A 469 15.91 9.05 5.08
N TYR A 470 15.61 9.24 6.36
CA TYR A 470 14.43 9.93 6.83
C TYR A 470 14.83 11.09 7.71
N LEU A 471 14.26 12.27 7.44
CA LEU A 471 14.24 13.37 8.38
C LEU A 471 13.19 13.08 9.43
N THR A 472 13.63 12.92 10.68
CA THR A 472 12.77 12.69 11.84
C THR A 472 12.67 13.98 12.64
N VAL A 473 11.43 14.38 12.90
CA VAL A 473 11.07 15.51 13.74
C VAL A 473 10.21 14.97 14.87
N SER A 474 10.57 15.17 16.13
CA SER A 474 9.70 14.80 17.26
C SER A 474 9.44 16.03 18.12
N VAL A 475 8.18 16.22 18.51
CA VAL A 475 7.79 17.21 19.52
C VAL A 475 7.19 16.47 20.70
N THR A 476 7.75 16.69 21.88
CA THR A 476 7.34 16.05 23.13
C THR A 476 6.90 17.09 24.15
N ASP A 477 5.90 16.77 24.97
CA ASP A 477 5.52 17.58 26.12
C ASP A 477 5.16 16.73 27.34
N ASP A 478 5.38 17.31 28.52
CA ASP A 478 5.08 16.69 29.82
C ASP A 478 3.64 16.92 30.31
N GLY A 479 2.74 17.31 29.39
CA GLY A 479 1.36 17.61 29.72
C GLY A 479 0.50 16.37 29.94
N ARG A 480 -0.81 16.59 30.14
CA ARG A 480 -1.79 15.56 30.54
C ARG A 480 -2.09 14.46 29.52
N GLY A 481 -1.53 14.53 28.31
CA GLY A 481 -1.80 13.58 27.23
C GLY A 481 -3.24 13.58 26.73
N GLY A 482 -3.63 12.52 26.01
CA GLY A 482 -4.98 12.33 25.45
C GLY A 482 -5.21 12.97 24.07
N ALA A 483 -4.17 13.38 23.35
CA ALA A 483 -4.28 13.90 22.00
C ALA A 483 -4.72 12.80 21.01
N ARG A 484 -5.84 13.01 20.30
CA ARG A 484 -6.34 12.09 19.27
C ARG A 484 -6.59 12.84 17.95
N PRO A 485 -6.25 12.25 16.79
CA PRO A 485 -6.70 12.78 15.51
C PRO A 485 -8.23 12.71 15.44
N GLN A 486 -8.90 13.86 15.30
CA GLN A 486 -10.35 13.96 15.13
C GLN A 486 -10.64 14.75 13.84
N GLU A 487 -11.73 14.40 13.16
CA GLU A 487 -12.11 15.02 11.88
C GLU A 487 -12.26 16.54 12.02
N GLY A 488 -11.52 17.31 11.21
CA GLY A 488 -11.55 18.77 11.20
C GLY A 488 -10.66 19.47 12.24
N HIS A 489 -9.80 18.74 12.96
CA HIS A 489 -8.87 19.31 13.96
C HIS A 489 -7.41 19.35 13.48
N GLY A 490 -6.58 20.15 14.16
CA GLY A 490 -5.19 20.49 13.74
C GLY A 490 -4.28 19.28 13.46
N LEU A 491 -4.41 18.18 14.22
CA LEU A 491 -3.59 16.97 14.04
C LEU A 491 -3.92 16.18 12.76
N GLU A 492 -5.18 16.18 12.32
CA GLU A 492 -5.55 15.56 11.04
C GLU A 492 -4.97 16.38 9.86
N GLY A 493 -5.06 17.71 9.95
CA GLY A 493 -4.45 18.60 8.97
C GLY A 493 -2.93 18.42 8.86
N LEU A 494 -2.23 18.22 9.99
CA LEU A 494 -0.81 17.88 9.99
C LEU A 494 -0.53 16.51 9.36
N THR A 495 -1.37 15.51 9.64
CA THR A 495 -1.24 14.17 9.03
C THR A 495 -1.42 14.23 7.51
N GLY A 496 -2.42 14.98 7.02
CA GLY A 496 -2.64 15.19 5.59
C GLY A 496 -1.46 15.88 4.90
N ARG A 497 -0.87 16.89 5.55
CA ARG A 497 0.33 17.58 5.06
C ARG A 497 1.56 16.68 5.01
N MET A 498 1.78 15.83 6.02
CA MET A 498 2.92 14.89 5.99
C MET A 498 2.78 13.86 4.87
N ARG A 499 1.56 13.37 4.60
CA ARG A 499 1.30 12.44 3.48
C ARG A 499 1.60 13.05 2.11
N ALA A 500 1.44 14.37 1.95
CA ALA A 500 1.79 15.06 0.70
C ALA A 500 3.29 15.05 0.41
N LEU A 501 4.14 14.84 1.43
CA LEU A 501 5.59 14.67 1.32
C LEU A 501 6.03 13.20 1.36
N ASP A 502 5.12 12.26 1.09
CA ASP A 502 5.33 10.82 1.29
C ASP A 502 5.78 10.45 2.72
N GLY A 503 5.53 11.34 3.69
CA GLY A 503 5.91 11.20 5.08
C GLY A 503 4.79 10.63 5.95
N GLU A 504 5.17 10.22 7.16
CA GLU A 504 4.26 9.73 8.20
C GLU A 504 4.29 10.65 9.43
N LEU A 505 3.14 10.76 10.09
CA LEU A 505 3.00 11.43 11.39
C LEU A 505 2.42 10.42 12.37
N VAL A 506 3.12 10.18 13.47
CA VAL A 506 2.72 9.27 14.54
C VAL A 506 2.48 10.07 15.80
N VAL A 507 1.32 9.89 16.40
CA VAL A 507 0.93 10.55 17.66
C VAL A 507 0.84 9.48 18.74
N ASN A 508 1.63 9.64 19.79
CA ASN A 508 1.58 8.83 21.01
C ASN A 508 1.24 9.73 22.19
N SER A 509 0.02 9.63 22.70
CA SER A 509 -0.48 10.51 23.77
C SER A 509 -1.42 9.74 24.71
N PRO A 510 -0.87 8.86 25.57
CA PRO A 510 -1.67 8.15 26.57
C PRO A 510 -2.41 9.13 27.49
N GLU A 511 -3.56 8.71 28.02
CA GLU A 511 -4.27 9.49 29.04
C GLU A 511 -3.40 9.60 30.30
N GLY A 512 -3.09 10.83 30.73
CA GLY A 512 -2.15 11.10 31.82
C GLY A 512 -0.75 11.55 31.36
N GLY A 513 -0.45 11.49 30.05
CA GLY A 513 0.78 11.99 29.46
C GLY A 513 1.98 11.02 29.53
N PRO A 514 3.11 11.37 28.89
CA PRO A 514 3.35 12.58 28.08
C PRO A 514 2.70 12.52 26.69
N THR A 515 2.77 13.62 25.92
CA THR A 515 2.45 13.61 24.49
C THR A 515 3.73 13.61 23.67
N GLU A 516 3.82 12.72 22.69
CA GLU A 516 4.87 12.71 21.69
C GLU A 516 4.25 12.64 20.29
N VAL A 517 4.68 13.55 19.42
CA VAL A 517 4.31 13.54 18.00
C VAL A 517 5.56 13.50 17.15
N THR A 518 5.70 12.43 16.37
CA THR A 518 6.86 12.19 15.52
C THR A 518 6.46 12.24 14.05
N ALA A 519 7.07 13.15 13.28
CA ALA A 519 7.00 13.17 11.83
C ALA A 519 8.26 12.51 11.24
N ARG A 520 8.09 11.65 10.24
CA ARG A 520 9.19 11.06 9.47
C ARG A 520 8.96 11.34 7.99
N ILE A 521 9.92 12.03 7.39
CA ILE A 521 9.84 12.47 5.99
C ILE A 521 10.95 11.77 5.22
N PRO A 522 10.65 10.96 4.19
CA PRO A 522 11.67 10.34 3.36
C PRO A 522 12.44 11.42 2.62
N LEU A 523 13.75 11.42 2.79
CA LEU A 523 14.66 12.19 1.96
C LEU A 523 15.01 11.30 0.78
N GLY A 524 14.58 11.70 -0.43
CA GLY A 524 15.12 11.12 -1.66
C GLY A 524 16.64 11.32 -1.73
N ALA A 525 17.29 10.93 -2.83
CA ALA A 525 18.71 11.24 -3.07
C ALA A 525 18.90 12.77 -3.19
N LEU A 526 18.91 13.46 -2.06
CA LEU A 526 19.12 14.89 -1.92
C LEU A 526 20.62 15.12 -1.74
N ASN A 527 21.11 16.17 -2.38
CA ASN A 527 22.48 16.61 -2.26
C ASN A 527 22.82 16.82 -0.76
N GLY A 528 23.86 16.16 -0.27
CA GLY A 528 24.36 16.34 1.10
C GLY A 528 23.92 15.29 2.13
N VAL A 529 23.09 14.32 1.77
CA VAL A 529 22.90 13.14 2.61
C VAL A 529 24.14 12.24 2.48
N PRO A 530 24.87 11.90 3.58
CA PRO A 530 26.09 11.13 3.49
C PRO A 530 25.82 9.75 2.89
N VAL A 531 26.25 9.56 1.64
CA VAL A 531 26.28 8.26 0.96
C VAL A 531 27.54 7.52 1.43
N GLY A 532 27.56 7.10 2.70
CA GLY A 532 28.76 6.52 3.31
C GLY A 532 28.44 5.46 4.33
N ARG A 533 28.73 4.19 3.98
CA ARG A 533 28.88 3.08 4.91
C ARG A 533 29.87 3.45 6.02
N VAL A 534 29.54 3.11 7.27
CA VAL A 534 30.52 2.80 8.32
C VAL A 534 30.28 1.37 8.77
#